data_AF-A0A6V7UMM4-F1
#
_entry.id   AF-A0A6V7UMM4-F1
#
_cell.length_a   1.000
_cell.length_b   1.000
_cell.length_c   1.000
_cell.angle_alpha   90.00
_cell.angle_beta   90.00
_cell.angle_gamma   90.00
#
_symmetry.space_group_name_H-M   'P 1'
#
loop_
_entity.id
_entity.type
_entity.pdbx_description
1 polymer ?
#
loop_
_entity_poly.entity_id
_entity_poly.type
_entity_poly.pdbx_seq_one_letter_code
_entity_poly.pdbx_strand_id
1 'polypeptide(L)'
;MTKCPLAKCPPTKCPINFPTTKCPIQLNYKIAGADPPSNCELPTDPNKLPPSSLESWFTREMFDDLFPFSNLGWGPHPCSPYSFEAFIIAARYFPDLKRK
;
A
#
# COMPACT_ATOMS: atom_id res chain seq x y z
N MET A 1 -10.75 -7.69 26.59
CA MET A 1 -11.72 -7.17 25.60
C MET A 1 -11.27 -5.79 25.16
N THR A 2 -10.42 -5.69 24.15
CA THR A 2 -9.91 -4.39 23.68
C THR A 2 -10.86 -3.88 22.60
N LYS A 3 -11.57 -2.79 22.89
CA LYS A 3 -12.51 -2.16 21.94
C LYS A 3 -11.74 -1.75 20.68
N CYS A 4 -12.27 -2.11 19.51
CA CYS A 4 -11.75 -1.63 18.25
C CYS A 4 -12.01 -0.12 18.16
N PRO A 5 -10.99 0.75 18.03
CA PRO A 5 -11.25 2.15 17.74
C PRO A 5 -11.85 2.22 16.35
N LEU A 6 -13.12 2.65 16.28
CA LEU A 6 -13.95 2.83 15.07
C LEU A 6 -13.33 3.74 13.99
N ALA A 7 -12.12 4.24 14.19
CA ALA A 7 -11.45 5.20 13.32
C ALA A 7 -10.61 4.56 12.19
N LYS A 8 -10.47 3.23 12.11
CA LYS A 8 -9.57 2.57 11.13
C LYS A 8 -10.23 1.68 10.08
N CYS A 9 -11.56 1.58 10.06
CA CYS A 9 -12.25 0.90 8.96
C CYS A 9 -12.95 1.95 8.09
N PRO A 10 -12.43 2.24 6.88
CA PRO A 10 -13.18 3.02 5.90
C PRO A 10 -14.49 2.30 5.58
N PRO A 11 -15.64 3.00 5.60
CA PRO A 11 -16.98 2.39 5.48
C PRO A 11 -17.25 1.70 4.13
N THR A 12 -16.33 1.80 3.17
CA THR A 12 -16.47 1.23 1.82
C THR A 12 -15.95 -0.20 1.69
N LYS A 13 -15.34 -0.78 2.73
CA LYS A 13 -14.64 -2.08 2.65
C LYS A 13 -15.37 -3.28 3.26
N CYS A 14 -16.65 -3.16 3.57
CA CYS A 14 -17.46 -4.31 3.94
C CYS A 14 -18.31 -4.71 2.73
N PRO A 15 -18.02 -5.81 2.01
CA PRO A 15 -19.07 -6.44 1.23
C PRO A 15 -20.25 -6.71 2.18
N ILE A 16 -21.43 -6.29 1.74
CA ILE A 16 -22.71 -6.17 2.46
C ILE A 16 -23.27 -7.45 3.10
N ASN A 17 -22.43 -8.45 3.41
CA ASN A 17 -22.87 -9.68 4.06
C ASN A 17 -21.81 -10.37 4.94
N PHE A 18 -20.97 -9.62 5.64
CA PHE A 18 -20.11 -10.19 6.69
C PHE A 18 -20.74 -10.01 8.07
N PRO A 19 -20.89 -11.08 8.89
CA PRO A 19 -21.39 -10.97 10.26
C PRO A 19 -20.49 -10.02 11.07
N THR A 20 -21.13 -9.07 11.74
CA THR A 20 -20.61 -7.85 12.38
C THR A 20 -19.66 -8.07 13.58
N THR A 21 -19.03 -9.25 13.70
CA THR A 21 -18.22 -9.61 14.87
C THR A 21 -16.77 -9.94 14.58
N LYS A 22 -16.35 -10.02 13.31
CA LYS A 22 -14.95 -10.25 12.95
C LYS A 22 -14.57 -9.31 11.82
N CYS A 23 -13.72 -8.32 12.12
CA CYS A 23 -12.96 -7.66 11.06
C CYS A 23 -12.26 -8.77 10.26
N PRO A 24 -12.16 -8.68 8.91
CA PRO A 24 -11.29 -9.59 8.20
C PRO A 24 -9.94 -9.50 8.90
N ILE A 25 -9.49 -10.65 9.42
CA ILE A 25 -8.14 -10.77 9.98
C ILE A 25 -7.25 -10.15 8.92
N GLN A 26 -6.46 -9.14 9.28
CA GLN A 26 -5.36 -8.75 8.40
C GLN A 26 -4.54 -10.01 8.26
N LEU A 27 -4.77 -10.74 7.17
CA LEU A 27 -4.01 -11.92 6.85
C LEU A 27 -2.61 -11.35 6.68
N ASN A 28 -1.75 -11.54 7.67
CA ASN A 28 -0.32 -11.39 7.48
C ASN A 28 0.07 -12.49 6.50
N TYR A 29 -0.16 -12.23 5.21
CA TYR A 29 0.10 -13.14 4.11
C TYR A 29 1.61 -13.25 3.83
N LYS A 30 2.44 -12.58 4.65
CA LYS A 30 3.87 -12.82 4.72
C LYS A 30 4.13 -14.30 5.01
N ILE A 31 4.61 -14.99 4.00
CA ILE A 31 5.25 -16.30 4.13
C ILE A 31 6.49 -16.07 5.00
N ALA A 32 6.63 -16.83 6.09
CA ALA A 32 7.78 -16.72 6.97
C ALA A 32 9.08 -16.93 6.18
N GLY A 33 10.03 -15.99 6.29
CA GLY A 33 11.30 -16.04 5.57
C GLY A 33 11.26 -15.54 4.11
N ALA A 34 10.12 -15.03 3.63
CA ALA A 34 10.00 -14.38 2.32
C ALA A 34 10.33 -12.88 2.35
N ASP A 35 11.03 -12.41 3.39
CA ASP A 35 11.50 -11.03 3.38
C ASP A 35 12.54 -10.89 2.26
N PRO A 36 12.36 -9.92 1.35
CA PRO A 36 13.32 -9.69 0.29
C PRO A 36 14.69 -9.31 0.89
N PRO A 37 15.78 -9.55 0.14
CA PRO A 37 17.13 -9.33 0.63
C PRO A 37 17.33 -7.89 1.12
N SER A 38 18.02 -7.75 2.27
CA SER A 38 18.28 -6.44 2.90
C SER A 38 19.18 -5.52 2.06
N ASN A 39 19.90 -6.07 1.09
CA ASN A 39 20.82 -5.36 0.20
C ASN A 39 20.22 -5.10 -1.20
N CYS A 40 18.91 -4.88 -1.28
CA CYS A 40 18.27 -4.55 -2.56
C CYS A 40 18.57 -3.13 -3.02
N GLU A 41 18.47 -2.89 -4.33
CA GLU A 41 18.45 -1.55 -4.88
C GLU A 41 17.02 -0.99 -4.83
N LEU A 42 16.88 0.20 -4.25
CA LEU A 42 15.59 0.87 -4.17
C LEU A 42 15.19 1.47 -5.53
N PRO A 43 13.89 1.52 -5.86
CA PRO A 43 13.41 2.22 -7.04
C PRO A 43 13.93 3.66 -7.08
N THR A 44 14.55 4.04 -8.19
CA THR A 44 15.11 5.37 -8.40
C THR A 44 14.57 5.95 -9.70
N ASP A 45 14.21 7.24 -9.67
CA ASP A 45 13.72 7.94 -10.86
C ASP A 45 14.91 8.33 -11.77
N PRO A 46 15.06 7.72 -12.96
CA PRO A 46 16.19 7.99 -13.84
C PRO A 46 16.22 9.43 -14.34
N ASN A 47 15.06 10.08 -14.43
CA ASN A 47 14.93 11.44 -14.96
C ASN A 47 14.82 12.51 -13.87
N LYS A 48 14.78 12.11 -12.60
CA LYS A 48 14.67 13.01 -11.43
C LYS A 48 13.54 14.04 -11.61
N LEU A 49 12.37 13.57 -12.08
CA LEU A 49 11.22 14.42 -12.32
C LEU A 49 10.75 15.04 -10.99
N PRO A 50 10.16 16.25 -11.04
CA PRO A 50 9.61 16.87 -9.85
C PRO A 50 8.47 16.03 -9.27
N PRO A 51 8.22 16.13 -7.95
CA PRO A 51 7.10 15.45 -7.30
C PRO A 51 5.77 15.74 -7.98
N SER A 52 4.94 14.70 -8.11
CA SER A 52 3.58 14.83 -8.64
C SER A 52 2.64 15.45 -7.60
N SER A 53 1.49 15.99 -8.05
CA SER A 53 0.46 16.45 -7.12
C SER A 53 -0.08 15.33 -6.22
N LEU A 54 -0.03 14.07 -6.67
CA LEU A 54 -0.44 12.90 -5.91
C LEU A 54 0.42 12.70 -4.63
N GLU A 55 1.72 13.01 -4.69
CA GLU A 55 2.65 12.90 -3.56
C GLU A 55 2.24 13.77 -2.35
N SER A 56 1.40 14.80 -2.56
CA SER A 56 0.93 15.68 -1.48
C SER A 56 -0.14 15.07 -0.57
N TRP A 57 -0.80 13.99 -1.00
CA TRP A 57 -1.96 13.45 -0.26
C TRP A 57 -2.08 11.93 -0.26
N PHE A 58 -1.39 11.23 -1.15
CA PHE A 58 -1.42 9.77 -1.23
C PHE A 58 -0.26 9.20 -0.40
N THR A 59 -0.60 8.55 0.72
CA THR A 59 0.41 8.08 1.69
C THR A 59 0.73 6.60 1.50
N ARG A 60 1.84 6.15 2.10
CA ARG A 60 2.21 4.73 2.10
C ARG A 60 1.12 3.88 2.74
N GLU A 61 0.54 4.36 3.84
CA GLU A 61 -0.53 3.65 4.54
C GLU A 61 -1.75 3.44 3.63
N MET A 62 -2.08 4.44 2.79
CA MET A 62 -3.12 4.29 1.78
C MET A 62 -2.75 3.27 0.71
N PHE A 63 -1.50 3.27 0.24
CA PHE A 63 -1.02 2.28 -0.73
C PHE A 63 -1.09 0.86 -0.18
N ASP A 64 -0.55 0.62 1.01
CA ASP A 64 -0.53 -0.70 1.65
C ASP A 64 -1.95 -1.18 1.98
N ASP A 65 -2.89 -0.28 2.29
CA ASP A 65 -4.29 -0.58 2.54
C ASP A 65 -5.12 -0.81 1.26
N LEU A 66 -4.79 -0.13 0.15
CA LEU A 66 -5.47 -0.31 -1.14
C LEU A 66 -4.94 -1.51 -1.92
N PHE A 67 -3.64 -1.80 -1.79
CA PHE A 67 -2.95 -2.87 -2.49
C PHE A 67 -2.38 -3.91 -1.52
N PRO A 68 -3.17 -4.44 -0.58
CA PRO A 68 -2.68 -5.36 0.42
C PRO A 68 -2.30 -6.72 -0.17
N PHE A 69 -2.51 -6.98 -1.46
CA PHE A 69 -2.14 -8.25 -2.10
C PHE A 69 -1.27 -8.06 -3.34
N SER A 70 -0.68 -6.87 -3.50
CA SER A 70 0.18 -6.55 -4.65
C SER A 70 1.42 -7.45 -4.73
N ASN A 71 1.99 -7.81 -3.58
CA ASN A 71 3.12 -8.72 -3.48
C ASN A 71 2.70 -10.03 -2.79
N LEU A 72 1.89 -10.84 -3.49
CA LEU A 72 1.34 -12.10 -2.99
C LEU A 72 2.40 -12.91 -2.21
N GLY A 73 2.11 -13.17 -0.93
CA GLY A 73 2.98 -13.96 -0.06
C GLY A 73 4.10 -13.19 0.67
N TRP A 74 4.42 -11.93 0.32
CA TRP A 74 5.67 -11.28 0.75
C TRP A 74 5.45 -10.02 1.60
N GLY A 75 4.27 -9.43 1.50
CA GLY A 75 3.94 -8.19 2.20
C GLY A 75 4.42 -6.93 1.46
N PRO A 76 4.07 -5.75 1.97
CA PRO A 76 4.67 -4.51 1.51
C PRO A 76 6.18 -4.51 1.85
N HIS A 77 7.00 -4.18 0.87
CA HIS A 77 8.44 -3.98 1.05
C HIS A 77 8.98 -3.02 -0.02
N PRO A 78 9.90 -2.10 0.32
CA PRO A 78 10.48 -1.17 -0.66
C PRO A 78 11.16 -1.85 -1.87
N CYS A 79 11.77 -3.01 -1.61
CA CYS A 79 12.41 -3.86 -2.63
C CYS A 79 11.45 -4.69 -3.48
N SER A 80 10.16 -4.73 -3.13
CA SER A 80 9.21 -5.55 -3.87
C SER A 80 8.89 -4.89 -5.23
N PRO A 81 8.52 -5.68 -6.25
CA PRO A 81 8.13 -5.15 -7.57
C PRO A 81 7.00 -4.13 -7.49
N TYR A 82 6.05 -4.31 -6.56
CA TYR A 82 4.99 -3.36 -6.28
C TYR A 82 5.23 -2.68 -4.92
N SER A 83 6.09 -1.66 -4.93
CA SER A 83 6.36 -0.83 -3.76
C SER A 83 5.72 0.55 -3.90
N PHE A 84 5.47 1.19 -2.76
CA PHE A 84 5.02 2.58 -2.72
C PHE A 84 5.99 3.47 -3.51
N GLU A 85 7.28 3.33 -3.27
CA GLU A 85 8.37 4.06 -3.92
C GLU A 85 8.26 4.02 -5.45
N ALA A 86 8.07 2.83 -6.03
CA ALA A 86 7.88 2.67 -7.46
C ALA A 86 6.59 3.38 -7.96
N PHE A 87 5.51 3.29 -7.18
CA PHE A 87 4.23 3.91 -7.52
C PHE A 87 4.30 5.44 -7.62
N ILE A 88 4.93 6.12 -6.65
CA ILE A 88 5.03 7.59 -6.72
C ILE A 88 6.02 8.07 -7.79
N ILE A 89 7.11 7.34 -8.04
CA ILE A 89 7.98 7.65 -9.18
C ILE A 89 7.18 7.57 -10.48
N ALA A 90 6.41 6.51 -10.68
CA ALA A 90 5.54 6.37 -11.86
C ALA A 90 4.54 7.53 -11.97
N ALA A 91 3.94 7.98 -10.85
CA ALA A 91 2.99 9.08 -10.84
C ALA A 91 3.58 10.41 -11.36
N ARG A 92 4.89 10.63 -11.24
CA ARG A 92 5.57 11.82 -11.80
C ARG A 92 5.53 11.89 -13.32
N TYR A 93 5.43 10.76 -14.00
CA TYR A 93 5.32 10.68 -15.46
C TYR A 93 3.89 10.93 -15.97
N PHE A 94 2.90 11.00 -15.08
CA PHE A 94 1.50 11.24 -15.40
C PHE A 94 0.98 12.46 -14.61
N PRO A 95 1.38 13.69 -14.98
CA PRO A 95 1.09 14.90 -14.19
C PRO A 95 -0.40 15.22 -14.04
N ASP A 96 -1.25 14.69 -14.92
CA ASP A 96 -2.71 14.83 -14.84
C ASP A 96 -3.37 13.90 -13.82
N LEU A 97 -2.62 12.93 -13.29
CA LEU A 97 -3.08 12.02 -12.24
C LEU A 97 -3.19 12.80 -10.91
N LYS A 98 -4.35 13.42 -10.71
CA LYS A 98 -4.69 14.23 -9.54
C LYS A 98 -6.01 13.81 -8.93
N ARG A 99 -6.20 14.16 -7.66
CA ARG A 99 -7.51 14.03 -7.00
C ARG A 99 -8.51 14.93 -7.75
N LYS A 100 -9.56 14.33 -8.31
CA LYS A 100 -10.69 15.07 -8.89
C LYS A 100 -11.63 15.55 -7.78
#